data_AF-A0AAV7IPI3-F1
#
_entry.id   AF-A0AAV7IPI3-F1
#
_cell.length_a   1.000
_cell.length_b   1.000
_cell.length_c   1.000
_cell.angle_alpha   90.00
_cell.angle_beta   90.00
_cell.angle_gamma   90.00
#
_symmetry.space_group_name_H-M   'P 1'
#
loop_
_entity.id
_entity.type
_entity.pdbx_description
1 polymer ?
#
loop_
_entity_poly.entity_id
_entity_poly.type
_entity_poly.pdbx_seq_one_letter_code
_entity_poly.pdbx_strand_id
1 'polypeptide(L)'
;MINQNLKQISKVDDLYVIDLVIVIIVIGIFYIVLFPTPRMSTVASPLNYDIQRALVNPNLITLPKHAVIFANYRIPELRDATFTNNFLSSGSLLIPELSSFGIAVLSKYAEDGETDYILVAEHLIASLDSVLQKFKPQDLINYLKPRWRVTIPLTRMLATYMYLRERSSISNICYQRITQFIPNINQSITFTHTGADLARVAIPRLMATYLYARKTFRKEVRTEVFNSLKSVFNVTRITTADVIDGVYADGIYADGSAISHRTASFKDLVSLNFYAKIYYALGRRSNINSLVKSLLNDVLHPELNFLPFGLFTSNSASGTELLMSLDEYKRTATVGTKIFPFIGLGVFKAPKFVFSLRVQRPNIAAFQSEATNYALGLIQMRKMFLKKTYEDVWGWKTIKHQPGVMIMKDTEAKIEALKAKGEPVFADEVTSCIGHLCDVRVAEYGVCTDNGLVLKYVIKNVTEMVMVQVKDPDGGPQVKLGSDLVLQSDELVVIKEGETGDVQWRQVFDKNQEPRKIEVQKGVMEFRFDNNSWKVEDIGESRFIVRRGAIIEMAGSSSPDVNDTFSYDKKKYLRNSIKLMYYHKK
;
A
#
# COMPACT_ATOMS: atom_id res chain seq x y z
N MET A 1 81.44 -26.31 -7.80
CA MET A 1 80.67 -27.54 -7.48
C MET A 1 79.23 -27.45 -8.01
N ILE A 2 79.05 -26.85 -9.21
CA ILE A 2 77.81 -26.71 -9.98
C ILE A 2 78.24 -27.09 -11.39
N ASN A 3 78.37 -28.39 -11.69
CA ASN A 3 78.56 -28.89 -13.06
C ASN A 3 78.44 -30.43 -13.21
N GLN A 4 77.77 -31.11 -12.27
CA GLN A 4 77.55 -32.57 -12.36
C GLN A 4 76.08 -33.03 -12.32
N ASN A 5 75.10 -32.14 -12.15
CA ASN A 5 73.68 -32.55 -12.05
C ASN A 5 72.83 -32.28 -13.31
N LEU A 6 73.42 -31.96 -14.46
CA LEU A 6 72.68 -31.73 -15.72
C LEU A 6 72.78 -32.87 -16.75
N LYS A 7 73.34 -34.02 -16.37
CA LYS A 7 73.57 -35.16 -17.29
C LYS A 7 72.71 -36.41 -17.03
N GLN A 8 71.54 -36.25 -16.38
CA GLN A 8 70.59 -37.35 -16.16
C GLN A 8 69.13 -37.01 -16.51
N ILE A 9 68.90 -36.12 -17.48
CA ILE A 9 67.58 -35.90 -18.09
C ILE A 9 67.69 -36.09 -19.61
N SER A 10 68.20 -37.25 -20.03
CA SER A 10 68.19 -37.64 -21.44
C SER A 10 67.88 -39.13 -21.56
N LYS A 11 66.61 -39.43 -21.28
CA LYS A 11 65.82 -40.63 -21.62
C LYS A 11 64.65 -40.68 -20.63
N VAL A 12 63.77 -39.69 -20.71
CA VAL A 12 62.36 -39.97 -20.37
C VAL A 12 61.89 -40.73 -21.61
N ASP A 13 61.69 -42.04 -21.46
CA ASP A 13 61.25 -42.89 -22.56
C ASP A 13 60.04 -42.26 -23.23
N ASP A 14 60.10 -42.08 -24.56
CA ASP A 14 58.99 -41.51 -25.34
C ASP A 14 57.67 -42.26 -25.08
N LEU A 15 57.76 -43.54 -24.69
CA LEU A 15 56.64 -44.35 -24.22
C LEU A 15 55.94 -43.75 -22.99
N TYR A 16 56.71 -43.25 -22.01
CA TYR A 16 56.17 -42.69 -20.78
C TYR A 16 55.45 -41.36 -21.02
N VAL A 17 55.92 -40.59 -22.00
CA VAL A 17 55.27 -39.34 -22.43
C VAL A 17 53.96 -39.67 -23.16
N ILE A 18 53.97 -40.68 -24.04
CA ILE A 18 52.78 -41.14 -24.76
C ILE A 18 51.73 -41.68 -23.78
N ASP A 19 52.13 -42.52 -22.82
CA ASP A 19 51.22 -43.08 -21.81
C ASP A 19 50.64 -41.99 -20.90
N LEU A 20 51.45 -41.00 -20.51
CA LEU A 20 50.96 -39.86 -19.72
C LEU A 20 49.94 -39.02 -20.52
N VAL A 21 50.19 -38.78 -21.81
CA VAL A 21 49.26 -38.06 -22.69
C VAL A 21 47.96 -38.84 -22.86
N ILE A 22 48.03 -40.17 -23.04
CA ILE A 22 46.84 -41.03 -23.13
C ILE A 22 46.05 -41.00 -21.82
N VAL A 23 46.70 -41.09 -20.67
CA VAL A 23 46.04 -41.01 -19.35
C VAL A 23 45.37 -39.64 -19.16
N ILE A 24 46.02 -38.54 -19.55
CA ILE A 24 45.43 -37.19 -19.48
C ILE A 24 44.22 -37.07 -20.41
N ILE A 25 44.29 -37.62 -21.63
CA ILE A 25 43.17 -37.61 -22.58
C ILE A 25 42.01 -38.45 -22.06
N VAL A 26 42.29 -39.65 -21.52
CA VAL A 26 41.26 -40.53 -20.96
C VAL A 26 40.62 -39.90 -19.74
N ILE A 27 41.38 -39.31 -18.82
CA ILE A 27 40.82 -38.56 -17.68
C ILE A 27 40.00 -37.36 -18.18
N GLY A 28 40.47 -36.63 -19.19
CA GLY A 28 39.74 -35.51 -19.78
C GLY A 28 38.39 -35.93 -20.39
N ILE A 29 38.37 -37.03 -21.14
CA ILE A 29 37.15 -37.61 -21.71
C ILE A 29 36.23 -38.12 -20.59
N PHE A 30 36.78 -38.80 -19.58
CA PHE A 30 36.02 -39.30 -18.44
C PHE A 30 35.39 -38.14 -17.64
N TYR A 31 36.10 -37.02 -17.49
CA TYR A 31 35.59 -35.80 -16.85
C TYR A 31 34.46 -35.16 -17.67
N ILE A 32 34.57 -35.11 -19.00
CA ILE A 32 33.52 -34.60 -19.90
C ILE A 32 32.26 -35.49 -19.88
N VAL A 33 32.43 -36.81 -19.70
CA VAL A 33 31.32 -37.78 -19.71
C VAL A 33 30.63 -37.91 -18.34
N LEU A 34 31.39 -37.90 -17.23
CA LEU A 34 30.84 -38.03 -15.87
C LEU A 34 30.39 -36.69 -15.26
N PHE A 35 31.03 -35.59 -15.65
CA PHE A 35 30.54 -34.24 -15.43
C PHE A 35 30.07 -33.72 -16.77
N PRO A 36 28.88 -34.13 -17.26
CA PRO A 36 28.31 -33.51 -18.43
C PRO A 36 28.31 -32.01 -18.15
N THR A 37 29.10 -31.26 -18.91
CA THR A 37 28.99 -29.82 -18.93
C THR A 37 27.51 -29.56 -19.15
N PRO A 38 26.83 -28.87 -18.22
CA PRO A 38 25.40 -28.64 -18.36
C PRO A 38 25.18 -28.09 -19.75
N ARG A 39 24.32 -28.76 -20.54
CA ARG A 39 23.97 -28.37 -21.91
C ARG A 39 23.88 -26.85 -21.92
N MET A 40 24.87 -26.19 -22.54
CA MET A 40 24.85 -24.74 -22.72
C MET A 40 23.79 -24.41 -23.79
N SER A 41 22.51 -24.55 -23.43
CA SER A 41 21.49 -23.68 -23.97
C SER A 41 21.78 -22.30 -23.39
N THR A 42 22.34 -21.40 -24.19
CA THR A 42 22.23 -19.94 -24.00
C THR A 42 22.23 -19.49 -22.53
N VAL A 43 23.36 -19.66 -21.82
CA VAL A 43 23.48 -19.35 -20.39
C VAL A 43 23.05 -17.91 -20.14
N ALA A 44 21.79 -17.75 -19.73
CA ALA A 44 21.26 -16.50 -19.25
C ALA A 44 22.17 -16.04 -18.09
N SER A 45 22.64 -14.78 -18.13
CA SER A 45 23.51 -14.28 -17.04
C SER A 45 22.87 -14.59 -15.68
N PRO A 46 23.62 -14.84 -14.59
CA PRO A 46 23.03 -15.10 -13.26
C PRO A 46 21.93 -14.09 -12.86
N LEU A 47 22.09 -12.84 -13.30
CA LEU A 47 21.10 -11.77 -13.13
C LEU A 47 19.75 -12.05 -13.83
N ASN A 48 19.74 -12.69 -14.99
CA ASN A 48 18.51 -13.06 -15.69
C ASN A 48 17.71 -14.09 -14.89
N TYR A 49 18.40 -15.07 -14.30
CA TYR A 49 17.78 -16.07 -13.45
C TYR A 49 17.21 -15.44 -12.18
N ASP A 50 17.96 -14.53 -11.54
CA ASP A 50 17.47 -13.78 -10.37
C ASP A 50 16.25 -12.91 -10.69
N ILE A 51 16.26 -12.25 -11.86
CA ILE A 51 15.12 -11.47 -12.32
C ILE A 51 13.92 -12.38 -12.57
N GLN A 52 14.09 -13.50 -13.29
CA GLN A 52 13.00 -14.47 -13.53
C GLN A 52 12.35 -14.94 -12.23
N ARG A 53 13.15 -15.30 -11.22
CA ARG A 53 12.62 -15.66 -9.89
C ARG A 53 11.83 -14.53 -9.23
N ALA A 54 12.29 -13.29 -9.38
CA ALA A 54 11.61 -12.10 -8.85
C ALA A 54 10.29 -11.75 -9.58
N LEU A 55 10.02 -12.32 -10.75
CA LEU A 55 8.76 -12.11 -11.50
C LEU A 55 7.59 -12.93 -10.95
N VAL A 56 7.87 -14.02 -10.24
CA VAL A 56 6.87 -14.99 -9.78
C VAL A 56 6.04 -14.42 -8.62
N ASN A 57 4.72 -14.38 -8.81
CA ASN A 57 3.67 -14.23 -7.80
C ASN A 57 2.42 -15.02 -8.24
N PRO A 58 2.33 -16.31 -7.89
CA PRO A 58 1.33 -17.21 -8.46
C PRO A 58 -0.09 -16.93 -7.96
N ASN A 59 -0.23 -16.21 -6.86
CA ASN A 59 -1.55 -15.91 -6.28
C ASN A 59 -2.37 -14.96 -7.16
N LEU A 60 -1.73 -14.18 -8.04
CA LEU A 60 -2.43 -13.20 -8.87
C LEU A 60 -3.43 -13.81 -9.85
N ILE A 61 -3.15 -15.00 -10.42
CA ILE A 61 -4.08 -15.66 -11.36
C ILE A 61 -5.30 -16.25 -10.65
N THR A 62 -5.16 -16.56 -9.35
CA THR A 62 -6.22 -17.16 -8.54
C THR A 62 -7.30 -16.15 -8.12
N LEU A 63 -7.07 -14.86 -8.37
CA LEU A 63 -8.10 -13.84 -8.18
C LEU A 63 -9.31 -14.15 -9.08
N PRO A 64 -10.55 -14.15 -8.56
CA PRO A 64 -11.73 -14.56 -9.32
C PRO A 64 -11.88 -13.86 -10.68
N LYS A 65 -11.58 -12.55 -10.72
CA LYS A 65 -11.60 -11.75 -11.95
C LYS A 65 -10.66 -12.26 -13.04
N HIS A 66 -9.53 -12.86 -12.67
CA HIS A 66 -8.56 -13.39 -13.64
C HIS A 66 -8.85 -14.85 -13.99
N ALA A 67 -9.26 -15.65 -13.01
CA ALA A 67 -9.55 -17.07 -13.23
C ALA A 67 -10.64 -17.28 -14.30
N VAL A 68 -11.71 -16.49 -14.27
CA VAL A 68 -12.80 -16.56 -15.26
C VAL A 68 -12.31 -16.16 -16.66
N ILE A 69 -11.57 -15.06 -16.77
CA ILE A 69 -11.03 -14.60 -18.06
C ILE A 69 -10.07 -15.64 -18.64
N PHE A 70 -9.21 -16.22 -17.80
CA PHE A 70 -8.25 -17.24 -18.23
C PHE A 70 -8.94 -18.49 -18.78
N ALA A 71 -10.00 -18.99 -18.13
CA ALA A 71 -10.74 -20.15 -18.59
C ALA A 71 -11.26 -19.99 -20.02
N ASN A 72 -11.77 -18.81 -20.37
CA ASN A 72 -12.24 -18.52 -21.73
C ASN A 72 -11.07 -18.43 -22.73
N TYR A 73 -9.93 -17.86 -22.31
CA TYR A 73 -8.73 -17.73 -23.13
C TYR A 73 -8.05 -19.06 -23.49
N ARG A 74 -8.28 -20.11 -22.69
CA ARG A 74 -7.78 -21.46 -22.99
C ARG A 74 -8.44 -22.08 -24.20
N ILE A 75 -9.61 -21.61 -24.60
CA ILE A 75 -10.34 -22.08 -25.78
C ILE A 75 -9.90 -21.21 -26.97
N PRO A 76 -9.09 -21.74 -27.93
CA PRO A 76 -8.49 -20.95 -29.00
C PRO A 76 -9.51 -20.13 -29.80
N GLU A 77 -10.69 -20.68 -30.05
CA GLU A 77 -11.78 -20.09 -30.82
C GLU A 77 -12.41 -18.88 -30.11
N LEU A 78 -12.26 -18.79 -28.79
CA LEU A 78 -12.84 -17.71 -27.99
C LEU A 78 -11.85 -16.58 -27.69
N ARG A 79 -10.58 -16.67 -28.11
CA ARG A 79 -9.54 -15.70 -27.71
C ARG A 79 -9.83 -14.28 -28.15
N ASP A 80 -10.21 -14.07 -29.41
CA ASP A 80 -10.52 -12.73 -29.94
C ASP A 80 -11.77 -12.14 -29.31
N ALA A 81 -12.81 -12.97 -29.11
CA ALA A 81 -14.03 -12.57 -28.43
C ALA A 81 -13.74 -12.22 -26.96
N THR A 82 -12.92 -13.02 -26.28
CA THR A 82 -12.53 -12.78 -24.89
C THR A 82 -11.71 -11.50 -24.75
N PHE A 83 -10.77 -11.25 -25.67
CA PHE A 83 -10.02 -10.00 -25.73
C PHE A 83 -10.97 -8.80 -25.85
N THR A 84 -11.88 -8.86 -26.83
CA THR A 84 -12.80 -7.77 -27.13
C THR A 84 -13.75 -7.51 -25.96
N ASN A 85 -14.33 -8.55 -25.38
CA ASN A 85 -15.34 -8.42 -24.32
C ASN A 85 -14.76 -7.93 -22.99
N ASN A 86 -13.47 -8.20 -22.71
CA ASN A 86 -12.87 -7.88 -21.41
C ASN A 86 -11.92 -6.70 -21.44
N PHE A 87 -11.33 -6.39 -22.61
CA PHE A 87 -10.26 -5.38 -22.70
C PHE A 87 -10.56 -4.25 -23.70
N LEU A 88 -11.71 -4.27 -24.36
CA LEU A 88 -12.21 -3.17 -25.18
C LEU A 88 -13.56 -2.68 -24.66
N SER A 89 -13.68 -1.37 -24.46
CA SER A 89 -14.94 -0.71 -24.11
C SER A 89 -15.17 0.45 -25.06
N SER A 90 -16.26 0.40 -25.84
CA SER A 90 -16.59 1.43 -26.85
C SER A 90 -15.42 1.73 -27.80
N GLY A 91 -14.68 0.69 -28.20
CA GLY A 91 -13.49 0.81 -29.06
C GLY A 91 -12.22 1.33 -28.39
N SER A 92 -12.25 1.63 -27.09
CA SER A 92 -11.09 2.05 -26.30
C SER A 92 -10.49 0.89 -25.50
N LEU A 93 -9.16 0.84 -25.43
CA LEU A 93 -8.42 -0.16 -24.63
C LEU A 93 -8.56 0.09 -23.13
N LEU A 94 -8.92 -0.97 -22.41
CA LEU A 94 -8.88 -1.07 -20.95
C LEU A 94 -7.47 -1.53 -20.51
N ILE A 95 -6.50 -0.62 -20.64
CA ILE A 95 -5.07 -0.93 -20.40
C ILE A 95 -4.81 -1.46 -18.98
N PRO A 96 -5.37 -0.88 -17.90
CA PRO A 96 -5.14 -1.38 -16.54
C PRO A 96 -5.57 -2.84 -16.36
N GLU A 97 -6.76 -3.19 -16.87
CA GLU A 97 -7.36 -4.52 -16.80
C GLU A 97 -6.53 -5.54 -17.60
N LEU A 98 -6.20 -5.19 -18.85
CA LEU A 98 -5.34 -6.01 -19.72
C LEU A 98 -3.98 -6.26 -19.08
N SER A 99 -3.35 -5.21 -18.56
CA SER A 99 -2.02 -5.31 -17.97
C SER A 99 -2.03 -6.11 -16.67
N SER A 100 -3.06 -5.94 -15.84
CA SER A 100 -3.23 -6.71 -14.60
C SER A 100 -3.41 -8.19 -14.89
N PHE A 101 -4.26 -8.54 -15.86
CA PHE A 101 -4.48 -9.91 -16.30
C PHE A 101 -3.21 -10.51 -16.93
N GLY A 102 -2.55 -9.79 -17.84
CA GLY A 102 -1.32 -10.26 -18.48
C GLY A 102 -0.17 -10.49 -17.49
N ILE A 103 -0.02 -9.62 -16.48
CA ILE A 103 0.93 -9.85 -15.38
C ILE A 103 0.58 -11.14 -14.63
N ALA A 104 -0.71 -11.38 -14.32
CA ALA A 104 -1.13 -12.58 -13.61
C ALA A 104 -0.83 -13.86 -14.41
N VAL A 105 -1.10 -13.86 -15.72
CA VAL A 105 -0.82 -14.96 -16.64
C VAL A 105 0.69 -15.23 -16.74
N LEU A 106 1.49 -14.20 -16.96
CA LEU A 106 2.95 -14.33 -17.05
C LEU A 106 3.58 -14.79 -15.74
N SER A 107 3.05 -14.31 -14.63
CA SER A 107 3.48 -14.70 -13.28
C SER A 107 3.23 -16.19 -13.03
N LYS A 108 2.10 -16.72 -13.50
CA LYS A 108 1.76 -18.14 -13.39
C LYS A 108 2.63 -19.01 -14.31
N TYR A 109 2.85 -18.57 -15.55
CA TYR A 109 3.83 -19.21 -16.45
C TYR A 109 5.22 -19.32 -15.82
N ALA A 110 5.68 -18.28 -15.13
CA ALA A 110 6.97 -18.28 -14.47
C ALA A 110 7.06 -19.28 -13.31
N GLU A 111 5.94 -19.71 -12.74
CA GLU A 111 5.87 -20.72 -11.68
C GLU A 111 5.89 -22.15 -12.24
N ASP A 112 4.97 -22.48 -13.15
CA ASP A 112 4.72 -23.86 -13.59
C ASP A 112 5.22 -24.20 -15.00
N GLY A 113 5.53 -23.19 -15.82
CA GLY A 113 5.99 -23.36 -17.19
C GLY A 113 4.90 -23.83 -18.18
N GLU A 114 3.62 -23.82 -17.81
CA GLU A 114 2.56 -24.30 -18.70
C GLU A 114 2.39 -23.41 -19.94
N THR A 115 2.41 -24.03 -21.12
CA THR A 115 2.42 -23.31 -22.40
C THR A 115 1.14 -22.53 -22.68
N ASP A 116 0.01 -22.90 -22.08
CA ASP A 116 -1.25 -22.17 -22.25
C ASP A 116 -1.11 -20.72 -21.81
N TYR A 117 -0.45 -20.46 -20.68
CA TYR A 117 -0.25 -19.11 -20.16
C TYR A 117 0.54 -18.24 -21.14
N ILE A 118 1.61 -18.78 -21.72
CA ILE A 118 2.43 -17.98 -22.64
C ILE A 118 1.70 -17.69 -23.95
N LEU A 119 0.91 -18.65 -24.47
CA LEU A 119 0.10 -18.43 -25.68
C LEU A 119 -0.94 -17.33 -25.47
N VAL A 120 -1.55 -17.29 -24.27
CA VAL A 120 -2.46 -16.20 -23.88
C VAL A 120 -1.72 -14.86 -23.84
N ALA A 121 -0.54 -14.80 -23.20
CA ALA A 121 0.24 -13.57 -23.15
C ALA A 121 0.69 -13.08 -24.53
N GLU A 122 1.10 -13.98 -25.43
CA GLU A 122 1.48 -13.65 -26.81
C GLU A 122 0.30 -13.07 -27.59
N HIS A 123 -0.90 -13.66 -27.46
CA HIS A 123 -2.12 -13.13 -28.07
C HIS A 123 -2.50 -11.75 -27.52
N LEU A 124 -2.41 -11.54 -26.21
CA LEU A 124 -2.68 -10.24 -25.58
C LEU A 124 -1.76 -9.15 -26.12
N ILE A 125 -0.45 -9.43 -26.21
CA ILE A 125 0.56 -8.47 -26.67
C ILE A 125 0.37 -8.17 -28.16
N ALA A 126 0.14 -9.19 -28.99
CA ALA A 126 -0.09 -9.02 -30.43
C ALA A 126 -1.37 -8.22 -30.71
N SER A 127 -2.46 -8.54 -29.99
CA SER A 127 -3.74 -7.84 -30.11
C SER A 127 -3.62 -6.37 -29.67
N LEU A 128 -2.95 -6.13 -28.54
CA LEU A 128 -2.64 -4.78 -28.08
C LEU A 128 -1.84 -4.01 -29.14
N ASP A 129 -0.75 -4.60 -29.65
CA ASP A 129 0.12 -3.95 -30.62
C ASP A 129 -0.63 -3.59 -31.91
N SER A 130 -1.47 -4.51 -32.41
CA SER A 130 -2.34 -4.28 -33.56
C SER A 130 -3.27 -3.07 -33.36
N VAL A 131 -3.85 -2.90 -32.17
CA VAL A 131 -4.66 -1.71 -31.84
C VAL A 131 -3.80 -0.45 -31.78
N LEU A 132 -2.64 -0.51 -31.14
CA LEU A 132 -1.75 0.64 -30.98
C LEU A 132 -1.08 1.10 -32.27
N GLN A 133 -0.83 0.20 -33.23
CA GLN A 133 -0.29 0.53 -34.55
C GLN A 133 -1.24 1.39 -35.41
N LYS A 134 -2.54 1.42 -35.08
CA LYS A 134 -3.52 2.28 -35.78
C LYS A 134 -3.29 3.76 -35.50
N PHE A 135 -2.53 4.11 -34.46
CA PHE A 135 -2.21 5.47 -34.11
C PHE A 135 -0.86 5.88 -34.70
N LYS A 136 -0.75 7.10 -35.24
CA LYS A 136 0.56 7.69 -35.49
C LYS A 136 1.28 7.87 -34.15
N PRO A 137 2.63 7.80 -34.09
CA PRO A 137 3.37 7.88 -32.83
C PRO A 137 3.01 9.08 -31.95
N GLN A 138 2.83 10.25 -32.55
CA GLN A 138 2.47 11.47 -31.82
C GLN A 138 1.03 11.44 -31.28
N ASP A 139 0.09 10.87 -32.05
CA ASP A 139 -1.31 10.75 -31.64
C ASP A 139 -1.46 9.76 -30.49
N LEU A 140 -0.68 8.67 -30.50
CA LEU A 140 -0.64 7.72 -29.40
C LEU A 140 -0.10 8.36 -28.11
N ILE A 141 0.98 9.14 -28.22
CA ILE A 141 1.54 9.92 -27.11
C ILE A 141 0.48 10.88 -26.56
N ASN A 142 -0.21 11.61 -27.44
CA ASN A 142 -1.25 12.56 -27.03
C ASN A 142 -2.45 11.87 -26.38
N TYR A 143 -2.85 10.70 -26.88
CA TYR A 143 -3.91 9.87 -26.30
C TYR A 143 -3.55 9.36 -24.90
N LEU A 144 -2.31 8.90 -24.71
CA LEU A 144 -1.84 8.35 -23.44
C LEU A 144 -1.39 9.40 -22.43
N LYS A 145 -1.01 10.61 -22.87
CA LYS A 145 -0.47 11.67 -22.00
C LYS A 145 -1.37 12.00 -20.80
N PRO A 146 -2.69 12.22 -20.95
CA PRO A 146 -3.58 12.46 -19.80
C PRO A 146 -3.70 11.25 -18.86
N ARG A 147 -3.34 10.06 -19.32
CA ARG A 147 -3.51 8.78 -18.64
C ARG A 147 -2.17 8.08 -18.40
N TRP A 148 -1.05 8.80 -18.36
CA TRP A 148 0.28 8.19 -18.42
C TRP A 148 0.51 7.09 -17.38
N ARG A 149 -0.14 7.17 -16.20
CA ARG A 149 -0.10 6.14 -15.15
C ARG A 149 -0.57 4.77 -15.62
N VAL A 150 -1.45 4.68 -16.63
CA VAL A 150 -1.89 3.40 -17.22
C VAL A 150 -0.76 2.68 -17.97
N THR A 151 0.29 3.40 -18.39
CA THR A 151 1.45 2.80 -19.08
C THR A 151 2.40 2.06 -18.13
N ILE A 152 2.32 2.33 -16.82
CA ILE A 152 3.14 1.69 -15.80
C ILE A 152 2.90 0.17 -15.75
N PRO A 153 1.67 -0.33 -15.48
CA PRO A 153 1.44 -1.77 -15.44
C PRO A 153 1.67 -2.42 -16.81
N LEU A 154 1.42 -1.69 -17.91
CA LEU A 154 1.68 -2.19 -19.26
C LEU A 154 3.18 -2.46 -19.49
N THR A 155 4.05 -1.50 -19.21
CA THR A 155 5.49 -1.68 -19.40
C THR A 155 6.06 -2.76 -18.48
N ARG A 156 5.52 -2.92 -17.27
CA ARG A 156 5.81 -4.07 -16.39
C ARG A 156 5.45 -5.39 -17.05
N MET A 157 4.25 -5.53 -17.62
CA MET A 157 3.82 -6.74 -18.33
C MET A 157 4.76 -7.08 -19.47
N LEU A 158 5.06 -6.11 -20.34
CA LEU A 158 5.94 -6.28 -21.50
C LEU A 158 7.36 -6.68 -21.08
N ALA A 159 7.92 -6.02 -20.05
CA ALA A 159 9.25 -6.36 -19.54
C ALA A 159 9.29 -7.77 -18.94
N THR A 160 8.21 -8.19 -18.27
CA THR A 160 8.08 -9.55 -17.71
C THR A 160 8.11 -10.59 -18.83
N TYR A 161 7.33 -10.40 -19.91
CA TYR A 161 7.32 -11.31 -21.07
C TYR A 161 8.73 -11.48 -21.67
N MET A 162 9.47 -10.38 -21.85
CA MET A 162 10.82 -10.41 -22.43
C MET A 162 11.83 -11.26 -21.65
N TYR A 163 11.64 -11.46 -20.33
CA TYR A 163 12.51 -12.30 -19.51
C TYR A 163 12.06 -13.76 -19.47
N LEU A 164 10.77 -14.03 -19.70
CA LEU A 164 10.22 -15.38 -19.67
C LEU A 164 10.32 -16.09 -21.02
N ARG A 165 10.56 -15.35 -22.11
CA ARG A 165 10.72 -15.91 -23.45
C ARG A 165 12.05 -15.56 -24.07
N GLU A 166 12.51 -16.48 -24.91
CA GLU A 166 13.65 -16.21 -25.78
C GLU A 166 13.33 -15.06 -26.75
N ARG A 167 14.36 -14.55 -27.41
CA ARG A 167 14.21 -13.44 -28.35
C ARG A 167 13.27 -13.83 -29.50
N SER A 168 12.04 -13.34 -29.44
CA SER A 168 10.99 -13.53 -30.44
C SER A 168 10.60 -12.21 -31.09
N SER A 169 9.79 -12.27 -32.15
CA SER A 169 9.14 -11.09 -32.73
C SER A 169 8.30 -10.34 -31.69
N ILE A 170 7.59 -11.05 -30.81
CA ILE A 170 6.82 -10.47 -29.71
C ILE A 170 7.74 -9.77 -28.69
N SER A 171 8.90 -10.35 -28.35
CA SER A 171 9.88 -9.70 -27.46
C SER A 171 10.43 -8.41 -28.05
N ASN A 172 10.58 -8.34 -29.38
CA ASN A 172 10.96 -7.10 -30.08
C ASN A 172 9.86 -6.03 -30.01
N ILE A 173 8.60 -6.42 -30.20
CA ILE A 173 7.44 -5.53 -30.00
C ILE A 173 7.45 -4.96 -28.59
N CYS A 174 7.64 -5.82 -27.57
CA CYS A 174 7.73 -5.40 -26.17
C CYS A 174 8.81 -4.34 -25.96
N TYR A 175 10.03 -4.59 -26.44
CA TYR A 175 11.16 -3.66 -26.32
C TYR A 175 10.88 -2.31 -27.01
N GLN A 176 10.35 -2.33 -28.23
CA GLN A 176 9.98 -1.12 -28.97
C GLN A 176 8.93 -0.30 -28.23
N ARG A 177 7.88 -0.93 -27.71
CA ARG A 177 6.83 -0.24 -26.95
C ARG A 177 7.33 0.32 -25.63
N ILE A 178 8.13 -0.43 -24.87
CA ILE A 178 8.72 0.08 -23.62
C ILE A 178 9.58 1.32 -23.90
N THR A 179 10.43 1.28 -24.93
CA THR A 179 11.32 2.41 -25.25
C THR A 179 10.58 3.59 -25.87
N GLN A 180 9.47 3.37 -26.56
CA GLN A 180 8.55 4.40 -27.02
C GLN A 180 7.85 5.10 -25.84
N PHE A 181 7.35 4.33 -24.87
CA PHE A 181 6.64 4.89 -23.72
C PHE A 181 7.56 5.46 -22.66
N ILE A 182 8.76 4.92 -22.52
CA ILE A 182 9.74 5.31 -21.52
C ILE A 182 11.06 5.59 -22.25
N PRO A 183 11.24 6.78 -22.85
CA PRO A 183 12.46 7.10 -23.59
C PRO A 183 13.71 7.19 -22.72
N ASN A 184 13.56 7.51 -21.42
CA ASN A 184 14.65 7.59 -20.43
C ASN A 184 14.17 7.04 -19.08
N ILE A 185 15.10 6.64 -18.19
CA ILE A 185 14.73 6.00 -16.92
C ILE A 185 13.88 6.86 -15.97
N ASN A 186 13.89 8.19 -16.09
CA ASN A 186 13.00 9.09 -15.36
C ASN A 186 11.88 9.69 -16.21
N GLN A 187 11.75 9.32 -17.48
CA GLN A 187 10.82 9.97 -18.40
C GLN A 187 9.87 8.95 -19.00
N SER A 188 8.57 9.13 -18.79
CA SER A 188 7.55 8.38 -19.53
C SER A 188 6.67 9.33 -20.33
N ILE A 189 6.43 9.00 -21.59
CA ILE A 189 5.68 9.81 -22.54
C ILE A 189 6.34 11.19 -22.63
N THR A 190 5.81 12.20 -21.93
CA THR A 190 6.36 13.56 -21.86
C THR A 190 6.61 14.04 -20.43
N PHE A 191 6.48 13.19 -19.42
CA PHE A 191 6.59 13.57 -18.00
C PHE A 191 7.89 13.06 -17.40
N THR A 192 8.49 13.89 -16.54
CA THR A 192 9.64 13.52 -15.71
C THR A 192 9.16 13.11 -14.34
N HIS A 193 9.69 11.99 -13.83
CA HIS A 193 9.22 11.35 -12.60
C HIS A 193 10.27 11.34 -11.51
N THR A 194 9.78 11.38 -10.27
CA THR A 194 10.56 11.26 -9.03
C THR A 194 9.87 10.28 -8.08
N GLY A 195 10.49 9.96 -6.94
CA GLY A 195 9.88 9.14 -5.90
C GLY A 195 9.41 7.75 -6.37
N ALA A 196 8.25 7.30 -5.91
CA ALA A 196 7.70 6.00 -6.28
C ALA A 196 7.42 5.86 -7.79
N ASP A 197 7.00 6.95 -8.45
CA ASP A 197 6.73 6.97 -9.89
C ASP A 197 8.02 6.79 -10.72
N LEU A 198 9.16 7.32 -10.25
CA LEU A 198 10.46 7.03 -10.85
C LEU A 198 10.76 5.52 -10.85
N ALA A 199 10.52 4.81 -9.75
CA ALA A 199 10.77 3.38 -9.69
C ALA A 199 9.89 2.56 -10.65
N ARG A 200 8.61 2.95 -10.75
CA ARG A 200 7.62 2.33 -11.63
C ARG A 200 8.00 2.43 -13.11
N VAL A 201 8.66 3.52 -13.49
CA VAL A 201 9.09 3.81 -14.86
C VAL A 201 10.50 3.26 -15.13
N ALA A 202 11.43 3.47 -14.21
CA ALA A 202 12.84 3.10 -14.39
C ALA A 202 13.03 1.58 -14.49
N ILE A 203 12.37 0.79 -13.63
CA ILE A 203 12.64 -0.64 -13.51
C ILE A 203 12.28 -1.42 -14.79
N PRO A 204 11.07 -1.31 -15.37
CA PRO A 204 10.76 -1.98 -16.63
C PRO A 204 11.69 -1.58 -17.78
N ARG A 205 12.10 -0.30 -17.84
CA ARG A 205 13.08 0.15 -18.83
C ARG A 205 14.44 -0.47 -18.62
N LEU A 206 14.97 -0.45 -17.40
CA LEU A 206 16.27 -1.04 -17.08
C LEU A 206 16.28 -2.54 -17.38
N MET A 207 15.19 -3.25 -17.08
CA MET A 207 15.00 -4.64 -17.48
C MET A 207 15.13 -4.83 -18.99
N ALA A 208 14.40 -4.02 -19.77
CA ALA A 208 14.39 -4.10 -21.23
C ALA A 208 15.76 -3.74 -21.86
N THR A 209 16.38 -2.65 -21.42
CA THR A 209 17.70 -2.22 -21.92
C THR A 209 18.81 -3.19 -21.49
N TYR A 210 18.70 -3.86 -20.34
CA TYR A 210 19.63 -4.90 -19.92
C TYR A 210 19.71 -6.05 -20.93
N LEU A 211 18.57 -6.50 -21.45
CA LEU A 211 18.45 -7.62 -22.41
C LEU A 211 18.77 -7.23 -23.86
N TYR A 212 18.33 -6.04 -24.30
CA TYR A 212 18.34 -5.65 -25.71
C TYR A 212 19.32 -4.54 -26.07
N ALA A 213 19.74 -3.71 -25.10
CA ALA A 213 20.60 -2.54 -25.34
C ALA A 213 21.62 -2.32 -24.21
N ARG A 214 22.54 -3.27 -24.06
CA ARG A 214 23.49 -3.33 -22.94
C ARG A 214 24.31 -2.05 -22.70
N LYS A 215 24.70 -1.37 -23.79
CA LYS A 215 25.44 -0.11 -23.71
C LYS A 215 24.59 1.01 -23.10
N THR A 216 23.32 1.10 -23.48
CA THR A 216 22.34 2.04 -22.90
C THR A 216 22.13 1.77 -21.42
N PHE A 217 21.89 0.51 -21.04
CA PHE A 217 21.76 0.11 -19.64
C PHE A 217 22.98 0.57 -18.80
N ARG A 218 24.21 0.29 -19.28
CA ARG A 218 25.45 0.70 -18.58
C ARG A 218 25.58 2.21 -18.43
N LYS A 219 25.08 2.99 -19.39
CA LYS A 219 25.05 4.46 -19.31
C LYS A 219 24.03 4.92 -18.26
N GLU A 220 22.82 4.37 -18.29
CA GLU A 220 21.71 4.77 -17.43
C GLU A 220 21.99 4.51 -15.95
N VAL A 221 22.60 3.36 -15.60
CA VAL A 221 22.93 3.03 -14.19
C VAL A 221 24.08 3.85 -13.59
N ARG A 222 24.71 4.73 -14.38
CA ARG A 222 25.79 5.63 -13.94
C ARG A 222 25.34 7.09 -13.84
N THR A 223 24.03 7.35 -13.95
CA THR A 223 23.47 8.70 -13.91
C THR A 223 23.02 9.09 -12.50
N GLU A 224 22.92 10.40 -12.23
CA GLU A 224 22.33 10.92 -10.99
C GLU A 224 20.88 10.47 -10.80
N VAL A 225 20.13 10.34 -11.90
CA VAL A 225 18.76 9.82 -11.89
C VAL A 225 18.70 8.40 -11.29
N PHE A 226 19.67 7.55 -11.61
CA PHE A 226 19.77 6.23 -10.99
C PHE A 226 20.12 6.30 -9.50
N ASN A 227 20.88 7.31 -9.05
CA ASN A 227 21.11 7.54 -7.63
C ASN A 227 19.82 7.93 -6.89
N SER A 228 18.92 8.70 -7.52
CA SER A 228 17.59 8.97 -6.97
C SER A 228 16.72 7.71 -6.85
N LEU A 229 16.93 6.69 -7.70
CA LEU A 229 16.24 5.40 -7.54
C LEU A 229 16.71 4.66 -6.28
N LYS A 230 17.97 4.84 -5.87
CA LYS A 230 18.52 4.23 -4.66
C LYS A 230 17.79 4.73 -3.40
N SER A 231 17.46 6.02 -3.31
CA SER A 231 16.75 6.59 -2.16
C SER A 231 15.29 6.14 -2.08
N VAL A 232 14.66 5.78 -3.21
CA VAL A 232 13.31 5.20 -3.23
C VAL A 232 13.28 3.82 -2.55
N PHE A 233 14.29 2.99 -2.80
CA PHE A 233 14.34 1.61 -2.29
C PHE A 233 15.11 1.43 -0.97
N ASN A 234 15.86 2.45 -0.54
CA ASN A 234 16.58 2.49 0.72
C ASN A 234 16.04 3.66 1.54
N VAL A 235 14.86 3.44 2.12
CA VAL A 235 14.13 4.48 2.83
C VAL A 235 14.76 4.71 4.20
N THR A 236 15.12 5.95 4.48
CA THR A 236 15.48 6.43 5.82
C THR A 236 14.22 7.00 6.47
N ARG A 237 13.97 6.64 7.73
CA ARG A 237 12.82 7.18 8.46
C ARG A 237 13.08 8.64 8.85
N ILE A 238 12.11 9.50 8.57
CA ILE A 238 12.10 10.91 8.91
C ILE A 238 11.85 11.06 10.42
N THR A 239 12.73 11.78 11.09
CA THR A 239 12.65 12.15 12.50
C THR A 239 12.31 13.63 12.64
N THR A 240 12.09 14.09 13.87
CA THR A 240 11.85 15.51 14.15
C THR A 240 13.03 16.40 13.76
N ALA A 241 14.25 15.86 13.75
CA ALA A 241 15.46 16.57 13.34
C ALA A 241 15.54 16.83 11.82
N ASP A 242 14.80 16.04 11.03
CA ASP A 242 14.83 16.13 9.57
C ASP A 242 13.82 17.16 9.03
N VAL A 243 12.91 17.65 9.87
CA VAL A 243 11.86 18.60 9.49
C VAL A 243 12.30 20.02 9.84
N ILE A 244 12.53 20.83 8.81
CA ILE A 244 12.93 22.23 8.92
C ILE A 244 11.67 23.10 8.80
N ASP A 245 11.54 24.11 9.66
CA ASP A 245 10.47 25.12 9.64
C ASP A 245 9.03 24.57 9.68
N GLY A 246 8.82 23.40 10.29
CA GLY A 246 7.49 22.80 10.44
C GLY A 246 6.87 22.28 9.14
N VAL A 247 7.61 22.30 8.02
CA VAL A 247 7.15 21.77 6.73
C VAL A 247 7.41 20.28 6.68
N TYR A 248 6.36 19.48 6.87
CA TYR A 248 6.42 18.02 6.76
C TYR A 248 6.79 17.59 5.34
N ALA A 249 7.64 16.56 5.23
CA ALA A 249 8.09 16.00 3.97
C ALA A 249 7.31 14.71 3.62
N ASP A 250 7.17 14.45 2.30
CA ASP A 250 6.74 13.15 1.80
C ASP A 250 7.79 12.09 2.17
N GLY A 251 7.33 10.92 2.60
CA GLY A 251 8.19 9.84 3.07
C GLY A 251 7.61 9.12 4.28
N ILE A 252 8.48 8.40 4.98
CA ILE A 252 8.11 7.53 6.09
C ILE A 252 8.73 8.08 7.37
N TYR A 253 7.90 8.33 8.37
CA TYR A 253 8.32 8.89 9.66
C TYR A 253 8.74 7.78 10.63
N ALA A 254 9.43 8.18 11.69
CA ALA A 254 9.99 7.28 12.69
C ALA A 254 8.95 6.43 13.42
N ASP A 255 7.73 6.95 13.60
CA ASP A 255 6.58 6.25 14.19
C ASP A 255 5.93 5.23 13.22
N GLY A 256 6.38 5.20 11.96
CA GLY A 256 5.85 4.37 10.87
C GLY A 256 4.79 5.06 10.02
N SER A 257 4.43 6.31 10.33
CA SER A 257 3.53 7.11 9.50
C SER A 257 4.10 7.32 8.11
N ALA A 258 3.26 7.36 7.07
CA ALA A 258 3.70 7.64 5.70
C ALA A 258 2.87 8.75 5.07
N ILE A 259 3.56 9.69 4.44
CA ILE A 259 2.97 10.80 3.68
C ILE A 259 3.39 10.67 2.22
N SER A 260 2.43 10.78 1.32
CA SER A 260 2.65 10.90 -0.13
C SER A 260 1.73 12.00 -0.65
N HIS A 261 2.28 12.99 -1.34
CA HIS A 261 1.54 14.15 -1.85
C HIS A 261 0.69 14.83 -0.76
N ARG A 262 1.30 15.07 0.42
CA ARG A 262 0.62 15.63 1.61
C ARG A 262 -0.58 14.81 2.13
N THR A 263 -0.72 13.57 1.67
CA THR A 263 -1.78 12.65 2.06
C THR A 263 -1.20 11.51 2.87
N ALA A 264 -1.82 11.16 4.00
CA ALA A 264 -1.41 9.97 4.73
C ALA A 264 -1.82 8.71 3.94
N SER A 265 -0.82 7.94 3.50
CA SER A 265 -1.00 6.82 2.58
C SER A 265 0.17 5.84 2.63
N PHE A 266 -0.16 4.55 2.69
CA PHE A 266 0.76 3.42 2.53
C PHE A 266 0.72 2.81 1.13
N LYS A 267 -0.16 3.31 0.23
CA LYS A 267 -0.37 2.77 -1.12
C LYS A 267 0.93 2.68 -1.93
N ASP A 268 1.70 3.75 -1.96
CA ASP A 268 2.95 3.77 -2.73
C ASP A 268 3.94 2.73 -2.20
N LEU A 269 4.11 2.70 -0.88
CA LEU A 269 5.01 1.78 -0.21
C LEU A 269 4.70 0.30 -0.53
N VAL A 270 3.44 -0.12 -0.39
CA VAL A 270 3.06 -1.53 -0.66
C VAL A 270 3.14 -1.87 -2.15
N SER A 271 2.84 -0.92 -3.04
CA SER A 271 2.89 -1.14 -4.49
C SER A 271 4.33 -1.29 -5.04
N LEU A 272 5.34 -0.88 -4.27
CA LEU A 272 6.74 -0.97 -4.67
C LEU A 272 7.34 -2.38 -4.52
N ASN A 273 6.63 -3.33 -3.90
CA ASN A 273 7.15 -4.69 -3.62
C ASN A 273 7.77 -5.36 -4.85
N PHE A 274 7.02 -5.43 -5.98
CA PHE A 274 7.53 -6.00 -7.23
C PHE A 274 8.82 -5.31 -7.69
N TYR A 275 8.81 -3.98 -7.74
CA TYR A 275 9.93 -3.19 -8.23
C TYR A 275 11.17 -3.34 -7.34
N ALA A 276 10.97 -3.50 -6.03
CA ALA A 276 12.03 -3.75 -5.06
C ALA A 276 12.69 -5.11 -5.26
N LYS A 277 11.90 -6.17 -5.54
CA LYS A 277 12.44 -7.51 -5.87
C LYS A 277 13.32 -7.46 -7.11
N ILE A 278 12.87 -6.77 -8.16
CA ILE A 278 13.66 -6.63 -9.39
C ILE A 278 14.91 -5.76 -9.14
N TYR A 279 14.80 -4.68 -8.38
CA TYR A 279 15.95 -3.86 -8.00
C TYR A 279 16.99 -4.69 -7.23
N TYR A 280 16.53 -5.57 -6.34
CA TYR A 280 17.38 -6.52 -5.64
C TYR A 280 18.02 -7.55 -6.59
N ALA A 281 17.23 -8.14 -7.48
CA ALA A 281 17.71 -9.07 -8.51
C ALA A 281 18.71 -8.43 -9.47
N LEU A 282 18.67 -7.11 -9.66
CA LEU A 282 19.69 -6.33 -10.39
C LEU A 282 20.99 -6.11 -9.58
N GLY A 283 21.14 -6.76 -8.42
CA GLY A 283 22.31 -6.70 -7.56
C GLY A 283 22.36 -5.46 -6.66
N ARG A 284 21.21 -4.87 -6.30
CA ARG A 284 21.14 -3.66 -5.47
C ARG A 284 20.51 -3.95 -4.12
N ARG A 285 20.92 -3.21 -3.09
CA ARG A 285 20.32 -3.34 -1.76
C ARG A 285 19.02 -2.54 -1.68
N SER A 286 18.04 -3.09 -0.97
CA SER A 286 16.78 -2.43 -0.64
C SER A 286 16.35 -2.84 0.77
N ASN A 287 15.73 -1.92 1.51
CA ASN A 287 15.11 -2.19 2.81
C ASN A 287 13.57 -2.10 2.77
N ILE A 288 12.98 -1.73 1.63
CA ILE A 288 11.55 -1.38 1.55
C ILE A 288 10.63 -2.57 1.89
N ASN A 289 10.96 -3.79 1.44
CA ASN A 289 10.16 -4.98 1.73
C ASN A 289 10.13 -5.30 3.23
N SER A 290 11.25 -5.11 3.92
CA SER A 290 11.31 -5.30 5.39
C SER A 290 10.45 -4.27 6.11
N LEU A 291 10.42 -3.03 5.60
CA LEU A 291 9.63 -1.94 6.15
C LEU A 291 8.13 -2.13 5.88
N VAL A 292 7.75 -2.55 4.67
CA VAL A 292 6.38 -2.97 4.32
C VAL A 292 5.91 -4.08 5.27
N LYS A 293 6.73 -5.11 5.48
CA LYS A 293 6.39 -6.21 6.39
C LYS A 293 6.17 -5.72 7.83
N SER A 294 7.06 -4.86 8.33
CA SER A 294 6.92 -4.26 9.67
C SER A 294 5.62 -3.46 9.79
N LEU A 295 5.32 -2.62 8.79
CA LEU A 295 4.12 -1.80 8.77
C LEU A 295 2.85 -2.66 8.73
N LEU A 296 2.82 -3.67 7.86
CA LEU A 296 1.67 -4.57 7.76
C LEU A 296 1.43 -5.33 9.07
N ASN A 297 2.48 -5.74 9.77
CA ASN A 297 2.33 -6.37 11.10
C ASN A 297 1.81 -5.39 12.17
N ASP A 298 2.15 -4.10 12.04
CA ASP A 298 1.66 -3.05 12.91
C ASP A 298 0.16 -2.77 12.68
N VAL A 299 -0.32 -2.79 11.43
CA VAL A 299 -1.71 -2.44 11.07
C VAL A 299 -2.68 -3.61 10.92
N LEU A 300 -2.22 -4.80 10.54
CA LEU A 300 -3.09 -5.95 10.28
C LEU A 300 -3.36 -6.74 11.55
N HIS A 301 -4.54 -7.34 11.61
CA HIS A 301 -4.88 -8.33 12.61
C HIS A 301 -4.23 -9.70 12.29
N PRO A 302 -3.84 -10.54 13.28
CA PRO A 302 -3.33 -11.89 13.04
C PRO A 302 -4.26 -12.77 12.19
N GLU A 303 -5.57 -12.65 12.38
CA GLU A 303 -6.56 -13.54 11.75
C GLU A 303 -7.55 -12.85 10.80
N LEU A 304 -7.58 -11.51 10.77
CA LEU A 304 -8.60 -10.76 10.01
C LEU A 304 -7.95 -10.03 8.83
N ASN A 305 -8.56 -10.15 7.65
CA ASN A 305 -8.10 -9.48 6.44
C ASN A 305 -8.70 -8.07 6.34
N PHE A 306 -8.54 -7.25 7.36
CA PHE A 306 -9.02 -5.87 7.35
C PHE A 306 -7.87 -4.90 7.12
N LEU A 307 -8.11 -3.85 6.33
CA LEU A 307 -7.18 -2.73 6.14
C LEU A 307 -7.82 -1.44 6.68
N PRO A 308 -7.08 -0.62 7.45
CA PRO A 308 -7.53 0.72 7.78
C PRO A 308 -7.86 1.51 6.51
N PHE A 309 -9.08 2.06 6.45
CA PHE A 309 -9.57 2.76 5.27
C PHE A 309 -8.74 3.99 4.92
N GLY A 310 -8.64 4.26 3.61
CA GLY A 310 -7.99 5.45 3.09
C GLY A 310 -6.46 5.46 3.16
N LEU A 311 -5.83 4.38 3.62
CA LEU A 311 -4.36 4.29 3.68
C LEU A 311 -3.76 3.40 2.59
N PHE A 312 -4.42 2.31 2.21
CA PHE A 312 -3.88 1.35 1.24
C PHE A 312 -4.53 1.49 -0.14
N THR A 313 -5.82 1.77 -0.16
CA THR A 313 -6.61 2.05 -1.36
C THR A 313 -7.73 3.02 -1.00
N SER A 314 -8.40 3.54 -2.02
CA SER A 314 -9.46 4.52 -1.83
C SER A 314 -10.71 3.95 -1.14
N ASN A 315 -11.12 2.72 -1.46
CA ASN A 315 -12.41 2.17 -1.01
C ASN A 315 -12.34 0.75 -0.45
N SER A 316 -11.15 0.16 -0.29
CA SER A 316 -11.08 -1.25 0.07
C SER A 316 -11.28 -1.48 1.57
N ALA A 317 -12.24 -2.33 1.91
CA ALA A 317 -12.49 -2.79 3.27
C ALA A 317 -11.70 -4.06 3.61
N SER A 318 -11.52 -4.97 2.64
CA SER A 318 -10.76 -6.21 2.82
C SER A 318 -9.36 -6.11 2.21
N GLY A 319 -8.37 -6.57 2.97
CA GLY A 319 -6.99 -6.63 2.51
C GLY A 319 -6.66 -7.82 1.62
N THR A 320 -7.64 -8.62 1.21
CA THR A 320 -7.39 -9.92 0.56
C THR A 320 -6.60 -9.77 -0.74
N GLU A 321 -7.05 -8.91 -1.66
CA GLU A 321 -6.32 -8.69 -2.94
C GLU A 321 -4.91 -8.15 -2.70
N LEU A 322 -4.76 -7.17 -1.79
CA LEU A 322 -3.45 -6.62 -1.42
C LEU A 322 -2.53 -7.71 -0.87
N LEU A 323 -3.02 -8.53 0.06
CA LEU A 323 -2.23 -9.58 0.69
C LEU A 323 -1.82 -10.67 -0.31
N MET A 324 -2.72 -11.05 -1.21
CA MET A 324 -2.40 -11.98 -2.30
C MET A 324 -1.34 -11.41 -3.25
N SER A 325 -1.33 -10.09 -3.47
CA SER A 325 -0.30 -9.41 -4.27
C SER A 325 1.09 -9.35 -3.59
N LEU A 326 1.15 -9.65 -2.29
CA LEU A 326 2.37 -9.67 -1.47
C LEU A 326 2.76 -11.11 -1.11
N ASP A 327 3.04 -11.92 -2.12
CA ASP A 327 3.43 -13.34 -2.05
C ASP A 327 4.42 -13.74 -0.93
N GLU A 328 5.41 -12.91 -0.60
CA GLU A 328 6.41 -13.19 0.45
C GLU A 328 5.96 -12.78 1.85
N TYR A 329 4.85 -12.04 1.97
CA TYR A 329 4.35 -11.57 3.25
C TYR A 329 3.73 -12.72 4.05
N LYS A 330 4.54 -13.29 4.94
CA LYS A 330 4.07 -14.17 6.01
C LYS A 330 3.61 -13.31 7.17
N ARG A 331 2.31 -13.34 7.46
CA ARG A 331 1.69 -12.60 8.55
C ARG A 331 2.27 -13.05 9.89
N THR A 332 2.86 -12.11 10.62
CA THR A 332 3.33 -12.31 12.01
C THR A 332 2.80 -11.21 12.93
N ALA A 333 1.67 -10.62 12.55
CA ALA A 333 1.00 -9.58 13.31
C ALA A 333 0.47 -10.17 14.64
N THR A 334 0.55 -9.39 15.71
CA THR A 334 0.02 -9.78 17.02
C THR A 334 -1.19 -8.92 17.40
N VAL A 335 -1.99 -9.40 18.35
CA VAL A 335 -2.95 -8.56 19.08
C VAL A 335 -2.22 -7.45 19.84
N GLY A 336 -2.92 -6.35 20.11
CA GLY A 336 -2.40 -5.16 20.77
C GLY A 336 -2.81 -3.87 20.06
N THR A 337 -2.26 -2.75 20.55
CA THR A 337 -2.56 -1.42 20.04
C THR A 337 -1.33 -0.82 19.38
N LYS A 338 -1.52 -0.21 18.21
CA LYS A 338 -0.53 0.62 17.55
C LYS A 338 -1.10 2.01 17.29
N ILE A 339 -0.33 3.03 17.62
CA ILE A 339 -0.65 4.42 17.29
C ILE A 339 0.42 4.98 16.36
N PHE A 340 -0.01 5.80 15.42
CA PHE A 340 0.79 6.55 14.47
C PHE A 340 0.43 8.03 14.64
N PRO A 341 0.98 8.69 15.66
CA PRO A 341 0.54 10.01 16.09
C PRO A 341 0.64 11.06 14.97
N PHE A 342 1.63 10.94 14.10
CA PHE A 342 1.90 11.94 13.07
C PHE A 342 0.76 12.05 12.04
N ILE A 343 0.18 10.92 11.63
CA ILE A 343 -0.98 10.87 10.71
C ILE A 343 -2.33 10.71 11.44
N GLY A 344 -2.31 10.69 12.77
CA GLY A 344 -3.52 10.54 13.59
C GLY A 344 -4.20 9.18 13.45
N LEU A 345 -3.46 8.10 13.17
CA LEU A 345 -4.02 6.75 13.06
C LEU A 345 -3.85 5.97 14.36
N GLY A 346 -4.93 5.34 14.83
CA GLY A 346 -4.91 4.32 15.87
C GLY A 346 -5.46 3.00 15.34
N VAL A 347 -4.77 1.89 15.63
CA VAL A 347 -5.17 0.53 15.28
C VAL A 347 -5.18 -0.33 16.53
N PHE A 348 -6.35 -0.92 16.81
CA PHE A 348 -6.62 -1.76 17.96
C PHE A 348 -6.95 -3.17 17.48
N LYS A 349 -6.16 -4.15 17.92
CA LYS A 349 -6.27 -5.54 17.51
C LYS A 349 -6.57 -6.38 18.74
N ALA A 350 -7.76 -6.94 18.83
CA ALA A 350 -8.19 -7.81 19.90
C ALA A 350 -8.55 -9.19 19.33
N PRO A 351 -8.51 -10.29 20.10
CA PRO A 351 -8.79 -11.63 19.58
C PRO A 351 -10.10 -11.76 18.80
N LYS A 352 -11.12 -10.95 19.17
CA LYS A 352 -12.46 -10.99 18.57
C LYS A 352 -12.68 -9.97 17.45
N PHE A 353 -11.86 -8.93 17.36
CA PHE A 353 -12.10 -7.83 16.43
C PHE A 353 -10.86 -6.98 16.14
N VAL A 354 -10.94 -6.20 15.06
CA VAL A 354 -10.01 -5.11 14.79
C VAL A 354 -10.79 -3.81 14.62
N PHE A 355 -10.26 -2.75 15.20
CA PHE A 355 -10.81 -1.40 15.10
C PHE A 355 -9.68 -0.46 14.69
N SER A 356 -9.92 0.36 13.67
CA SER A 356 -9.02 1.44 13.31
C SER A 356 -9.77 2.75 13.30
N LEU A 357 -9.15 3.79 13.82
CA LEU A 357 -9.65 5.15 13.76
C LEU A 357 -8.60 6.07 13.16
N ARG A 358 -9.05 7.05 12.40
CA ARG A 358 -8.20 8.08 11.83
C ARG A 358 -8.74 9.43 12.29
N VAL A 359 -7.93 10.14 13.05
CA VAL A 359 -8.14 11.54 13.38
C VAL A 359 -7.44 12.37 12.32
N GLN A 360 -8.16 13.33 11.73
CA GLN A 360 -7.57 14.25 10.79
C GLN A 360 -6.53 15.13 11.49
N ARG A 361 -5.39 15.36 10.84
CA ARG A 361 -4.31 16.21 11.34
C ARG A 361 -4.27 17.48 10.50
N PRO A 362 -3.99 18.66 11.09
CA PRO A 362 -3.84 19.89 10.33
C PRO A 362 -2.83 19.70 9.19
N ASN A 363 -3.16 20.23 8.00
CA ASN A 363 -2.32 20.19 6.79
C ASN A 363 -2.04 18.78 6.21
N ILE A 364 -2.50 17.69 6.83
CA ILE A 364 -2.36 16.33 6.28
C ILE A 364 -3.71 15.89 5.74
N ALA A 365 -3.78 15.75 4.41
CA ALA A 365 -4.98 15.27 3.75
C ALA A 365 -5.32 13.87 4.26
N ALA A 366 -6.59 13.70 4.60
CA ALA A 366 -7.06 12.41 5.10
C ALA A 366 -7.29 11.40 3.98
N PHE A 367 -7.31 11.89 2.74
CA PHE A 367 -7.58 11.09 1.59
C PHE A 367 -7.18 11.83 0.33
N GLN A 368 -6.77 11.09 -0.70
CA GLN A 368 -6.63 11.59 -2.06
C GLN A 368 -7.72 10.97 -2.90
N SER A 369 -8.67 11.78 -3.37
CA SER A 369 -9.86 11.28 -4.05
C SER A 369 -9.68 11.21 -5.56
N GLU A 370 -9.76 10.00 -6.09
CA GLU A 370 -10.21 9.78 -7.46
C GLU A 370 -11.76 9.85 -7.48
N ALA A 371 -12.36 10.31 -8.58
CA ALA A 371 -13.74 10.86 -8.71
C ALA A 371 -14.94 9.94 -8.34
N THR A 372 -14.75 8.87 -7.55
CA THR A 372 -15.73 7.83 -7.24
C THR A 372 -15.78 7.42 -5.76
N ASN A 373 -15.05 8.11 -4.87
CA ASN A 373 -14.81 7.62 -3.51
C ASN A 373 -15.58 8.37 -2.41
N TYR A 374 -16.17 7.62 -1.47
CA TYR A 374 -16.91 8.13 -0.31
C TYR A 374 -16.00 8.33 0.92
N ALA A 375 -14.88 9.01 0.70
CA ALA A 375 -13.77 9.14 1.65
C ALA A 375 -14.19 9.64 3.03
N LEU A 376 -15.12 10.60 3.06
CA LEU A 376 -15.56 11.24 4.30
C LEU A 376 -16.30 10.27 5.20
N GLY A 377 -17.23 9.49 4.62
CA GLY A 377 -17.91 8.42 5.34
C GLY A 377 -16.90 7.38 5.85
N LEU A 378 -15.92 6.99 5.04
CA LEU A 378 -14.92 6.00 5.43
C LEU A 378 -14.08 6.43 6.63
N ILE A 379 -13.70 7.70 6.72
CA ILE A 379 -12.89 8.26 7.82
C ILE A 379 -13.74 8.44 9.10
N GLN A 380 -15.04 8.68 8.96
CA GLN A 380 -15.97 8.85 10.09
C GLN A 380 -16.37 7.54 10.76
N MET A 381 -16.25 6.39 10.07
CA MET A 381 -16.69 5.11 10.62
C MET A 381 -16.00 4.79 11.96
N ARG A 382 -16.79 4.24 12.88
CA ARG A 382 -16.38 3.71 14.18
C ARG A 382 -16.74 2.23 14.29
N LYS A 383 -16.41 1.49 13.24
CA LYS A 383 -16.77 0.08 13.08
C LYS A 383 -15.72 -0.84 13.68
N MET A 384 -16.15 -1.81 14.49
CA MET A 384 -15.33 -2.97 14.84
C MET A 384 -15.51 -4.08 13.80
N PHE A 385 -14.42 -4.46 13.15
CA PHE A 385 -14.40 -5.56 12.18
C PHE A 385 -14.25 -6.88 12.92
N LEU A 386 -15.20 -7.78 12.71
CA LEU A 386 -15.29 -9.09 13.35
C LEU A 386 -14.73 -10.19 12.44
N LYS A 387 -14.61 -11.41 12.98
CA LYS A 387 -14.21 -12.60 12.22
C LYS A 387 -15.29 -13.06 11.24
N LYS A 388 -15.36 -12.38 10.10
CA LYS A 388 -16.22 -12.72 8.96
C LYS A 388 -15.65 -12.20 7.65
N THR A 389 -16.24 -12.64 6.54
CA THR A 389 -15.91 -12.15 5.20
C THR A 389 -16.62 -10.81 4.97
N TYR A 390 -15.89 -9.86 4.40
CA TYR A 390 -16.39 -8.56 3.99
C TYR A 390 -16.19 -8.38 2.49
N GLU A 391 -17.07 -7.63 1.84
CA GLU A 391 -16.84 -7.19 0.47
C GLU A 391 -15.52 -6.41 0.37
N ASP A 392 -14.77 -6.62 -0.70
CA ASP A 392 -13.47 -5.95 -0.88
C ASP A 392 -13.61 -4.44 -1.05
N VAL A 393 -14.71 -3.95 -1.64
CA VAL A 393 -14.94 -2.54 -1.94
C VAL A 393 -16.29 -2.10 -1.37
N TRP A 394 -16.31 -1.01 -0.61
CA TRP A 394 -17.55 -0.46 -0.06
C TRP A 394 -17.98 0.82 -0.77
N GLY A 395 -19.21 0.83 -1.27
CA GLY A 395 -19.87 2.04 -1.78
C GLY A 395 -20.69 2.75 -0.70
N TRP A 396 -21.24 3.93 -1.02
CA TRP A 396 -22.07 4.72 -0.10
C TRP A 396 -23.26 3.96 0.44
N LYS A 397 -23.87 3.12 -0.39
CA LYS A 397 -24.97 2.23 0.02
C LYS A 397 -24.61 1.35 1.21
N THR A 398 -23.33 0.99 1.38
CA THR A 398 -22.84 0.24 2.53
C THR A 398 -22.39 1.18 3.64
N ILE A 399 -21.61 2.21 3.29
CA ILE A 399 -20.95 3.12 4.23
C ILE A 399 -21.96 3.91 5.07
N LYS A 400 -23.04 4.41 4.46
CA LYS A 400 -24.00 5.29 5.15
C LYS A 400 -24.76 4.63 6.31
N HIS A 401 -24.68 3.31 6.44
CA HIS A 401 -25.30 2.55 7.53
C HIS A 401 -24.29 2.07 8.58
N GLN A 402 -23.03 2.50 8.49
CA GLN A 402 -21.98 2.08 9.42
C GLN A 402 -21.93 3.00 10.63
N PRO A 403 -21.58 2.49 11.82
CA PRO A 403 -21.58 3.27 13.05
C PRO A 403 -20.55 4.40 12.98
N GLY A 404 -20.85 5.54 13.60
CA GLY A 404 -20.04 6.76 13.59
C GLY A 404 -20.21 7.65 12.35
N VAL A 405 -20.87 7.17 11.30
CA VAL A 405 -21.13 7.98 10.09
C VAL A 405 -22.23 9.01 10.39
N MET A 406 -21.99 10.26 10.01
CA MET A 406 -22.91 11.37 10.18
C MET A 406 -23.47 11.83 8.84
N ILE A 407 -24.78 12.04 8.76
CA ILE A 407 -25.52 12.34 7.53
C ILE A 407 -26.35 13.59 7.75
N MET A 408 -26.12 14.64 6.97
CA MET A 408 -26.92 15.88 7.04
C MET A 408 -28.16 15.82 6.15
N LYS A 409 -28.01 15.35 4.89
CA LYS A 409 -29.10 14.98 3.97
C LYS A 409 -28.60 13.94 2.95
N ASP A 410 -29.31 12.82 2.79
CA ASP A 410 -28.97 11.74 1.85
C ASP A 410 -29.57 12.03 0.45
N THR A 411 -29.18 13.13 -0.20
CA THR A 411 -29.59 13.44 -1.58
C THR A 411 -28.47 13.15 -2.57
N GLU A 412 -28.81 12.57 -3.73
CA GLU A 412 -27.85 12.20 -4.78
C GLU A 412 -26.94 13.37 -5.18
N ALA A 413 -27.50 14.58 -5.34
CA ALA A 413 -26.74 15.79 -5.67
C ALA A 413 -25.70 16.21 -4.60
N LYS A 414 -25.98 16.02 -3.30
CA LYS A 414 -25.01 16.31 -2.23
C LYS A 414 -23.99 15.18 -2.07
N ILE A 415 -24.39 13.93 -2.28
CA ILE A 415 -23.49 12.76 -2.30
C ILE A 415 -22.48 12.87 -3.45
N GLU A 416 -22.93 13.34 -4.63
CA GLU A 416 -22.05 13.69 -5.75
C GLU A 416 -21.12 14.86 -5.41
N ALA A 417 -21.59 15.85 -4.65
CA ALA A 417 -20.74 16.96 -4.18
C ALA A 417 -19.67 16.54 -3.15
N LEU A 418 -19.85 15.40 -2.46
CA LEU A 418 -18.82 14.80 -1.59
C LEU A 418 -17.73 14.06 -2.36
N LYS A 419 -17.93 13.78 -3.66
CA LYS A 419 -16.86 13.23 -4.51
C LYS A 419 -15.85 14.34 -4.75
N ALA A 420 -14.62 14.16 -4.28
CA ALA A 420 -13.63 15.19 -4.52
C ALA A 420 -13.27 15.23 -6.01
N LYS A 421 -13.17 16.46 -6.53
CA LYS A 421 -12.76 16.77 -7.89
C LYS A 421 -11.25 16.54 -8.03
N GLY A 422 -10.78 15.30 -8.07
CA GLY A 422 -9.42 14.90 -8.50
C GLY A 422 -8.20 15.49 -7.75
N GLU A 423 -8.40 16.43 -6.83
CA GLU A 423 -7.36 17.13 -6.08
C GLU A 423 -7.22 16.54 -4.66
N PRO A 424 -6.04 16.66 -4.02
CA PRO A 424 -5.86 16.33 -2.61
C PRO A 424 -6.84 17.15 -1.75
N VAL A 425 -7.52 16.45 -0.86
CA VAL A 425 -8.57 16.98 0.01
C VAL A 425 -7.91 17.46 1.31
N PHE A 426 -7.54 18.74 1.36
CA PHE A 426 -6.90 19.36 2.52
C PHE A 426 -7.93 19.64 3.63
N ALA A 427 -7.46 19.65 4.89
CA ALA A 427 -8.29 19.93 6.05
C ALA A 427 -8.97 21.31 5.99
N ASP A 428 -8.37 22.24 5.25
CA ASP A 428 -8.78 23.63 5.15
C ASP A 428 -9.91 23.82 4.12
N GLU A 429 -10.05 22.88 3.18
CA GLU A 429 -11.01 22.94 2.06
C GLU A 429 -12.07 21.83 2.13
N VAL A 430 -11.98 20.94 3.12
CA VAL A 430 -12.85 19.78 3.25
C VAL A 430 -13.46 19.77 4.63
N THR A 431 -14.72 20.18 4.66
CA THR A 431 -15.65 20.01 5.75
C THR A 431 -16.08 18.55 5.89
N SER A 432 -15.15 17.70 6.30
CA SER A 432 -15.49 16.49 7.04
C SER A 432 -14.42 16.21 8.05
N CYS A 433 -14.96 15.80 9.18
CA CYS A 433 -14.61 16.37 10.42
C CYS A 433 -15.35 15.48 11.39
N ILE A 434 -14.67 14.96 12.38
CA ILE A 434 -15.37 14.72 13.64
C ILE A 434 -15.34 16.07 14.40
N GLY A 435 -15.54 17.22 13.73
CA GLY A 435 -15.27 18.55 14.31
C GLY A 435 -15.78 19.80 13.57
N HIS A 436 -16.33 19.71 12.37
CA HIS A 436 -16.74 20.78 11.43
C HIS A 436 -17.26 20.15 10.11
N LEU A 437 -18.40 19.46 10.14
CA LEU A 437 -19.18 19.24 8.91
C LEU A 437 -19.88 20.56 8.58
N CYS A 438 -19.29 21.41 7.75
CA CYS A 438 -19.88 22.67 7.28
C CYS A 438 -20.51 23.53 8.38
N ASP A 439 -19.88 23.59 9.57
CA ASP A 439 -20.30 24.27 10.82
C ASP A 439 -20.85 23.36 11.94
N VAL A 440 -21.05 22.06 11.73
CA VAL A 440 -21.31 21.11 12.83
C VAL A 440 -20.02 20.79 13.57
N ARG A 441 -19.89 21.24 14.82
CA ARG A 441 -18.75 20.92 15.68
C ARG A 441 -19.01 19.65 16.47
N VAL A 442 -18.14 18.67 16.31
CA VAL A 442 -18.20 17.43 17.08
C VAL A 442 -16.98 17.35 18.00
N ALA A 443 -17.19 16.92 19.23
CA ALA A 443 -16.13 16.43 20.09
C ALA A 443 -16.41 14.94 20.35
N GLU A 444 -15.45 14.09 19.98
CA GLU A 444 -15.54 12.64 20.16
C GLU A 444 -14.61 12.19 21.28
N TYR A 445 -15.15 11.33 22.13
CA TYR A 445 -14.45 10.68 23.22
C TYR A 445 -14.69 9.18 23.12
N GLY A 446 -13.64 8.38 23.17
CA GLY A 446 -13.74 6.94 22.96
C GLY A 446 -12.80 6.14 23.82
N VAL A 447 -13.26 4.98 24.27
CA VAL A 447 -12.43 3.97 24.93
C VAL A 447 -12.62 2.65 24.21
N CYS A 448 -11.52 2.09 23.71
CA CYS A 448 -11.48 0.77 23.09
C CYS A 448 -10.72 -0.19 24.00
N THR A 449 -11.32 -1.35 24.26
CA THR A 449 -10.76 -2.43 25.08
C THR A 449 -10.91 -3.76 24.35
N ASP A 450 -10.38 -4.85 24.89
CA ASP A 450 -10.62 -6.20 24.36
C ASP A 450 -12.10 -6.61 24.38
N ASN A 451 -12.92 -5.98 25.24
CA ASN A 451 -14.36 -6.14 25.29
C ASN A 451 -15.13 -5.32 24.25
N GLY A 452 -14.50 -4.36 23.58
CA GLY A 452 -15.12 -3.56 22.52
C GLY A 452 -14.95 -2.06 22.72
N LEU A 453 -15.90 -1.29 22.18
CA LEU A 453 -15.81 0.15 22.00
C LEU A 453 -16.95 0.88 22.72
N VAL A 454 -16.60 1.92 23.47
CA VAL A 454 -17.56 2.90 24.02
C VAL A 454 -17.21 4.27 23.45
N LEU A 455 -18.20 4.98 22.94
CA LEU A 455 -18.04 6.29 22.34
C LEU A 455 -19.07 7.28 22.90
N LYS A 456 -18.63 8.53 23.01
CA LYS A 456 -19.47 9.67 23.37
C LYS A 456 -19.20 10.82 22.40
N TYR A 457 -20.26 11.37 21.86
CA TYR A 457 -20.24 12.55 21.00
C TYR A 457 -20.89 13.72 21.70
N VAL A 458 -20.23 14.87 21.66
CA VAL A 458 -20.83 16.17 21.95
C VAL A 458 -20.88 16.94 20.63
N ILE A 459 -22.07 17.07 20.07
CA ILE A 459 -22.30 17.60 18.72
C ILE A 459 -23.03 18.93 18.87
N LYS A 460 -22.41 20.02 18.44
CA LYS A 460 -23.02 21.34 18.34
C LYS A 460 -23.38 21.59 16.88
N ASN A 461 -24.67 21.55 16.59
CA ASN A 461 -25.18 21.73 15.24
C ASN A 461 -25.69 23.17 15.06
N VAL A 462 -25.17 23.91 14.08
CA VAL A 462 -25.60 25.30 13.81
C VAL A 462 -26.13 25.50 12.39
N THR A 463 -26.32 24.43 11.61
CA THR A 463 -26.72 24.53 10.19
C THR A 463 -27.96 23.74 9.84
N GLU A 464 -27.88 22.42 9.70
CA GLU A 464 -29.03 21.60 9.29
C GLU A 464 -29.07 20.29 10.06
N MET A 465 -30.22 19.62 10.09
CA MET A 465 -30.40 18.35 10.81
C MET A 465 -29.26 17.36 10.55
N VAL A 466 -28.66 16.82 11.61
CA VAL A 466 -27.60 15.80 11.55
C VAL A 466 -28.15 14.48 12.05
N MET A 467 -27.96 13.43 11.27
CA MET A 467 -28.27 12.06 11.63
C MET A 467 -26.98 11.30 11.92
N VAL A 468 -26.88 10.68 13.08
CA VAL A 468 -25.69 9.90 13.50
C VAL A 468 -26.06 8.42 13.53
N GLN A 469 -25.33 7.62 12.76
CA GLN A 469 -25.44 6.16 12.80
C GLN A 469 -24.73 5.62 14.04
N VAL A 470 -25.46 4.90 14.89
CA VAL A 470 -24.92 4.35 16.15
C VAL A 470 -24.98 2.83 16.23
N LYS A 471 -25.72 2.19 15.33
CA LYS A 471 -25.80 0.73 15.24
C LYS A 471 -24.75 0.20 14.26
N ASP A 472 -24.05 -0.85 14.67
CA ASP A 472 -23.28 -1.67 13.75
C ASP A 472 -24.20 -2.77 13.19
N PRO A 473 -24.43 -2.86 11.87
CA PRO A 473 -25.21 -3.96 11.30
C PRO A 473 -24.61 -5.35 11.60
N ASP A 474 -23.33 -5.39 11.99
CA ASP A 474 -22.59 -6.61 12.30
C ASP A 474 -22.41 -6.85 13.80
N GLY A 475 -22.80 -5.89 14.65
CA GLY A 475 -22.61 -5.90 16.09
C GLY A 475 -23.92 -5.90 16.87
N GLY A 476 -23.87 -6.35 18.13
CA GLY A 476 -25.02 -6.23 19.05
C GLY A 476 -25.16 -4.78 19.57
N PRO A 477 -26.38 -4.20 19.60
CA PRO A 477 -26.57 -2.80 19.99
C PRO A 477 -26.71 -2.62 21.52
N GLN A 478 -26.08 -1.55 22.05
CA GLN A 478 -26.58 -0.81 23.23
C GLN A 478 -26.29 0.69 23.08
N VAL A 479 -27.35 1.50 22.93
CA VAL A 479 -27.29 2.96 22.81
C VAL A 479 -27.90 3.60 24.06
N LYS A 480 -27.26 4.65 24.59
CA LYS A 480 -27.82 5.49 25.67
C LYS A 480 -27.86 6.94 25.22
N LEU A 481 -29.02 7.56 25.29
CA LEU A 481 -29.24 8.92 24.80
C LEU A 481 -29.28 9.92 25.96
N GLY A 482 -28.89 11.15 25.68
CA GLY A 482 -29.26 12.30 26.50
C GLY A 482 -30.77 12.53 26.48
N SER A 483 -31.27 13.31 27.45
CA SER A 483 -32.71 13.55 27.69
C SER A 483 -33.47 14.20 26.52
N ASP A 484 -32.76 14.87 25.61
CA ASP A 484 -33.37 15.75 24.61
C ASP A 484 -33.27 15.20 23.17
N LEU A 485 -32.75 13.98 23.01
CA LEU A 485 -32.52 13.36 21.70
C LEU A 485 -33.65 12.42 21.29
N VAL A 486 -34.06 12.50 20.03
CA VAL A 486 -35.08 11.64 19.43
C VAL A 486 -34.42 10.53 18.61
N LEU A 487 -34.76 9.27 18.90
CA LEU A 487 -34.51 8.16 17.98
C LEU A 487 -35.58 8.18 16.89
N GLN A 488 -35.16 8.29 15.64
CA GLN A 488 -36.07 7.95 14.53
C GLN A 488 -36.17 6.44 14.33
N SER A 489 -35.13 5.70 14.72
CA SER A 489 -35.08 4.23 14.76
C SER A 489 -34.03 3.76 15.78
N ASP A 490 -33.94 2.45 16.04
CA ASP A 490 -32.89 1.84 16.86
C ASP A 490 -31.45 2.09 16.34
N GLU A 491 -31.30 2.78 15.21
CA GLU A 491 -30.05 2.89 14.44
C GLU A 491 -29.55 4.34 14.34
N LEU A 492 -30.47 5.31 14.44
CA LEU A 492 -30.28 6.70 14.02
C LEU A 492 -30.62 7.68 15.12
N VAL A 493 -29.62 8.48 15.51
CA VAL A 493 -29.80 9.62 16.42
C VAL A 493 -29.89 10.90 15.62
N VAL A 494 -30.96 11.67 15.83
CA VAL A 494 -31.18 12.92 15.10
C VAL A 494 -30.92 14.13 16.00
N ILE A 495 -30.16 15.09 15.48
CA ILE A 495 -29.82 16.35 16.13
C ILE A 495 -30.31 17.47 15.23
N LYS A 496 -31.26 18.28 15.71
CA LYS A 496 -31.82 19.35 14.88
C LYS A 496 -30.85 20.52 14.79
N GLU A 497 -31.13 21.42 13.85
CA GLU A 497 -30.42 22.69 13.72
C GLU A 497 -30.54 23.50 15.02
N GLY A 498 -29.42 24.09 15.46
CA GLY A 498 -29.34 24.88 16.69
C GLY A 498 -29.23 24.06 17.98
N GLU A 499 -29.42 22.75 17.93
CA GLU A 499 -29.35 21.87 19.10
C GLU A 499 -27.91 21.42 19.39
N THR A 500 -27.66 21.13 20.68
CA THR A 500 -26.48 20.38 21.10
C THR A 500 -26.89 18.96 21.46
N GLY A 501 -26.36 17.97 20.74
CA GLY A 501 -26.60 16.57 21.02
C GLY A 501 -25.49 15.95 21.87
N ASP A 502 -25.85 15.25 22.94
CA ASP A 502 -24.97 14.38 23.72
C ASP A 502 -25.36 12.91 23.49
N VAL A 503 -24.55 12.21 22.69
CA VAL A 503 -24.83 10.84 22.24
C VAL A 503 -23.79 9.90 22.83
N GLN A 504 -24.19 8.88 23.59
CA GLN A 504 -23.28 7.82 24.00
C GLN A 504 -23.76 6.46 23.49
N TRP A 505 -22.88 5.72 22.84
CA TRP A 505 -23.20 4.37 22.37
C TRP A 505 -22.02 3.45 22.61
N ARG A 506 -22.32 2.15 22.63
CA ARG A 506 -21.29 1.13 22.82
C ARG A 506 -21.57 -0.10 21.98
N GLN A 507 -20.49 -0.73 21.55
CA GLN A 507 -20.47 -2.02 20.88
C GLN A 507 -19.53 -2.90 21.70
N VAL A 508 -20.10 -3.80 22.52
CA VAL A 508 -19.35 -4.61 23.49
C VAL A 508 -19.77 -6.08 23.46
N PHE A 509 -18.84 -6.98 23.74
CA PHE A 509 -19.11 -8.43 23.78
C PHE A 509 -19.72 -8.87 25.12
N ASP A 510 -19.31 -8.26 26.23
CA ASP A 510 -19.91 -8.42 27.56
C ASP A 510 -20.37 -7.05 28.08
N LYS A 511 -21.69 -6.91 28.29
CA LYS A 511 -22.32 -5.68 28.80
C LYS A 511 -21.92 -5.34 30.25
N ASN A 512 -21.41 -6.33 30.99
CA ASN A 512 -21.04 -6.22 32.39
C ASN A 512 -19.56 -5.85 32.59
N GLN A 513 -18.72 -5.92 31.56
CA GLN A 513 -17.31 -5.55 31.69
C GLN A 513 -17.12 -4.03 31.51
N GLU A 514 -16.18 -3.43 32.27
CA GLU A 514 -15.77 -2.03 32.09
C GLU A 514 -14.89 -1.85 30.84
N PRO A 515 -14.89 -0.67 30.20
CA PRO A 515 -15.65 0.53 30.51
C PRO A 515 -17.11 0.40 30.10
N ARG A 516 -18.02 0.88 30.94
CA ARG A 516 -19.47 0.88 30.67
C ARG A 516 -20.01 2.24 30.23
N LYS A 517 -19.30 3.32 30.57
CA LYS A 517 -19.70 4.72 30.39
C LYS A 517 -18.44 5.60 30.28
N ILE A 518 -18.57 6.69 29.54
CA ILE A 518 -17.62 7.80 29.50
C ILE A 518 -18.33 9.03 30.07
N GLU A 519 -17.74 9.67 31.06
CA GLU A 519 -18.23 10.93 31.60
C GLU A 519 -17.41 12.07 31.02
N VAL A 520 -18.06 13.14 30.57
CA VAL A 520 -17.35 14.32 30.06
C VAL A 520 -17.90 15.53 30.77
N GLN A 521 -17.04 16.25 31.47
CA GLN A 521 -17.38 17.50 32.14
C GLN A 521 -16.30 18.54 31.88
N LYS A 522 -16.68 19.69 31.33
CA LYS A 522 -15.78 20.84 31.08
C LYS A 522 -14.46 20.47 30.37
N GLY A 523 -14.53 19.60 29.36
CA GLY A 523 -13.34 19.16 28.60
C GLY A 523 -12.50 18.07 29.27
N VAL A 524 -12.93 17.55 30.42
CA VAL A 524 -12.32 16.39 31.07
C VAL A 524 -13.17 15.16 30.77
N MET A 525 -12.56 14.18 30.11
CA MET A 525 -13.12 12.85 29.90
C MET A 525 -12.69 11.94 31.04
N GLU A 526 -13.64 11.28 31.71
CA GLU A 526 -13.39 10.32 32.79
C GLU A 526 -14.03 8.97 32.49
N PHE A 527 -13.31 7.89 32.81
CA PHE A 527 -13.83 6.53 32.69
C PHE A 527 -13.14 5.60 33.71
N ARG A 528 -13.76 4.45 33.96
CA ARG A 528 -13.17 3.36 34.76
C ARG A 528 -12.80 2.18 33.89
N PHE A 529 -11.64 1.61 34.16
CA PHE A 529 -11.14 0.40 33.54
C PHE A 529 -10.18 -0.30 34.51
N ASP A 530 -10.34 -1.62 34.68
CA ASP A 530 -9.56 -2.44 35.63
C ASP A 530 -9.52 -1.83 37.05
N ASN A 531 -10.66 -1.39 37.57
CA ASN A 531 -10.80 -0.71 38.87
C ASN A 531 -10.02 0.60 39.02
N ASN A 532 -9.38 1.09 37.94
CA ASN A 532 -8.67 2.35 37.93
C ASN A 532 -9.54 3.47 37.34
N SER A 533 -9.44 4.66 37.90
CA SER A 533 -10.02 5.87 37.32
C SER A 533 -9.03 6.49 36.34
N TRP A 534 -9.47 6.66 35.10
CA TRP A 534 -8.71 7.31 34.04
C TRP A 534 -9.32 8.65 33.71
N LYS A 535 -8.47 9.65 33.46
CA LYS A 535 -8.88 10.98 33.03
C LYS A 535 -8.08 11.43 31.81
N VAL A 536 -8.75 12.00 30.82
CA VAL A 536 -8.12 12.75 29.73
C VAL A 536 -8.53 14.19 29.88
N GLU A 537 -7.56 15.05 30.18
CA GLU A 537 -7.75 16.47 30.46
C GLU A 537 -7.28 17.27 29.26
N ASP A 538 -8.18 18.01 28.61
CA ASP A 538 -7.81 19.09 27.69
C ASP A 538 -7.18 20.23 28.50
N ILE A 539 -5.97 20.63 28.13
CA ILE A 539 -5.21 21.69 28.80
C ILE A 539 -5.06 22.94 27.91
N GLY A 540 -5.84 23.03 26.84
CA GLY A 540 -5.83 24.14 25.88
C GLY A 540 -4.79 23.98 24.77
N GLU A 541 -4.86 24.87 23.77
CA GLU A 541 -3.95 24.90 22.61
C GLU A 541 -3.83 23.55 21.88
N SER A 542 -4.93 22.77 21.86
CA SER A 542 -4.96 21.41 21.30
C SER A 542 -3.98 20.45 21.96
N ARG A 543 -3.77 20.56 23.28
CA ARG A 543 -2.92 19.69 24.09
C ARG A 543 -3.74 18.97 25.15
N PHE A 544 -3.31 17.77 25.52
CA PHE A 544 -4.00 16.96 26.51
C PHE A 544 -3.06 16.16 27.41
N ILE A 545 -3.56 15.80 28.59
CA ILE A 545 -2.89 14.93 29.56
C ILE A 545 -3.78 13.73 29.84
N VAL A 546 -3.19 12.54 29.92
CA VAL A 546 -3.85 11.31 30.34
C VAL A 546 -3.34 10.91 31.72
N ARG A 547 -4.26 10.75 32.67
CA ARG A 547 -3.97 10.35 34.05
C ARG A 547 -4.60 9.00 34.38
N ARG A 548 -3.90 8.24 35.20
CA ARG A 548 -4.42 7.09 35.96
C ARG A 548 -4.35 7.46 37.45
N GLY A 549 -5.50 7.79 38.04
CA GLY A 549 -5.54 8.42 39.36
C GLY A 549 -4.73 9.73 39.38
N ALA A 550 -3.73 9.82 40.26
CA ALA A 550 -2.84 10.98 40.36
C ALA A 550 -1.66 10.96 39.36
N ILE A 551 -1.39 9.81 38.74
CA ILE A 551 -0.21 9.60 37.90
C ILE A 551 -0.50 10.09 36.48
N ILE A 552 0.38 10.93 35.93
CA ILE A 552 0.38 11.28 34.50
C ILE A 552 1.02 10.13 33.72
N GLU A 553 0.22 9.45 32.91
CA GLU A 553 0.66 8.32 32.09
C GLU A 553 1.10 8.79 30.69
N MET A 554 0.46 9.83 30.16
CA MET A 554 0.73 10.32 28.81
C MET A 554 0.44 11.81 28.67
N ALA A 555 1.15 12.44 27.75
CA ALA A 555 0.91 13.79 27.27
C ALA A 555 0.84 13.77 25.74
N GLY A 556 0.00 14.61 25.16
CA GLY A 556 -0.22 14.65 23.71
C GLY A 556 -0.64 16.01 23.19
N SER A 557 -0.58 16.14 21.86
CA SER A 557 -1.03 17.34 21.15
C SER A 557 -1.47 17.01 19.71
N SER A 558 -2.42 17.79 19.22
CA SER A 558 -2.80 17.84 17.81
C SER A 558 -1.90 18.73 16.96
N SER A 559 -0.88 19.38 17.56
CA SER A 559 0.05 20.24 16.84
C SER A 559 0.72 19.50 15.66
N PRO A 560 0.70 20.06 14.44
CA PRO A 560 1.39 19.48 13.30
C PRO A 560 2.91 19.64 13.40
N ASP A 561 3.39 20.60 14.20
CA ASP A 561 4.81 20.86 14.37
C ASP A 561 5.48 19.72 15.14
N VAL A 562 6.39 19.02 14.47
CA VAL A 562 7.14 17.90 15.03
C VAL A 562 8.16 18.32 16.09
N ASN A 563 8.49 19.61 16.15
CA ASN A 563 9.37 20.21 17.14
C ASN A 563 8.60 20.91 18.28
N ASP A 564 7.27 20.77 18.33
CA ASP A 564 6.45 21.39 19.37
C ASP A 564 6.85 20.92 20.78
N THR A 565 6.82 21.87 21.71
CA THR A 565 7.12 21.66 23.13
C THR A 565 6.14 22.44 23.97
N PHE A 566 5.81 21.93 25.15
CA PHE A 566 4.93 22.65 26.06
C PHE A 566 5.25 22.40 27.52
N SER A 567 4.73 23.27 28.38
CA SER A 567 4.90 23.16 29.82
C SER A 567 3.55 22.90 30.49
N TYR A 568 3.52 21.95 31.42
CA TYR A 568 2.34 21.66 32.23
C TYR A 568 2.80 21.19 33.61
N ASP A 569 2.19 21.71 34.68
CA ASP A 569 2.54 21.39 36.07
C ASP A 569 4.06 21.53 36.36
N LYS A 570 4.64 22.67 35.96
CA LYS A 570 6.08 23.00 36.08
C LYS A 570 7.04 22.02 35.37
N LYS A 571 6.52 21.11 34.55
CA LYS A 571 7.29 20.14 33.76
C LYS A 571 7.27 20.52 32.30
N LYS A 572 8.42 20.40 31.63
CA LYS A 572 8.53 20.60 30.18
C LYS A 572 8.38 19.26 29.46
N TYR A 573 7.44 19.23 28.53
CA TYR A 573 7.14 18.11 27.65
C TYR A 573 7.73 18.38 26.26
N LEU A 574 8.52 17.43 25.79
CA LEU A 574 9.15 17.47 24.47
C LEU A 574 8.58 16.33 23.62
N ARG A 575 8.40 16.55 22.32
CA ARG A 575 8.05 15.48 21.41
C ARG A 575 9.23 14.52 21.24
N ASN A 576 8.98 13.22 21.39
CA ASN A 576 9.97 12.17 21.19
C ASN A 576 10.26 12.02 19.69
N SER A 577 11.53 12.04 19.31
CA SER A 577 11.94 12.01 17.89
C SER A 577 11.56 10.74 17.14
N ILE A 578 11.28 9.65 17.87
CA ILE A 578 10.95 8.34 17.31
C ILE A 578 9.46 8.05 17.42
N LYS A 579 8.90 8.17 18.64
CA LYS A 579 7.49 7.86 18.91
C LYS A 579 6.54 8.96 18.47
N LEU A 580 7.04 10.18 18.27
CA LEU A 580 6.27 11.39 17.97
C LEU A 580 5.16 11.70 19.00
N MET A 581 5.35 11.19 20.23
CA MET A 581 4.54 11.46 21.43
C MET A 581 5.34 12.30 22.43
N TYR A 582 4.67 12.96 23.37
CA TYR A 582 5.34 13.82 24.35
C TYR A 582 5.85 13.03 25.54
N TYR A 583 7.02 13.40 26.03
CA TYR A 583 7.61 12.86 27.25
C TYR A 583 8.14 14.00 28.12
N HIS A 584 8.10 13.79 29.43
CA HIS A 584 8.74 14.67 30.38
C HIS A 584 10.25 14.47 30.32
N LYS A 585 11.00 15.52 29.97
CA LYS A 585 12.47 15.49 30.06
C LYS A 585 12.84 15.61 31.54
N LYS A 586 13.38 14.53 32.10
CA LYS A 586 13.91 14.50 33.47
C LYS A 586 15.12 15.43 33.60
#